data_AF-A0A2V7UQB5-F1
#
_entry.id   AF-A0A2V7UQB5-F1
#
_cell.length_a   1.000
_cell.length_b   1.000
_cell.length_c   1.000
_cell.angle_alpha   90.00
_cell.angle_beta   90.00
_cell.angle_gamma   90.00
#
_symmetry.space_group_name_H-M   'P 1'
#
loop_
_entity.id
_entity.type
_entity.pdbx_description
1 polymer ?
#
loop_
_entity_poly.entity_id
_entity_poly.type
_entity_poly.pdbx_seq_one_letter_code
_entity_poly.pdbx_strand_id
1 'polypeptide(L)'
;MKRARVFSTSLTLLGTAAATLPLCVLAAHAVAGRETALSVLLGAGLAAFLAVASLTLATWSHDKSHPVFLSVLVGGFLGRLAIFGSGIALLISLTHLPVAAFVAGLFAYYVLLQVLEIRALQKMFGSRSVGPTQRGV
;
A
#
# COMPACT_ATOMS: atom_id res chain seq x y z
N MET A 1 22.30 -1.95 5.17
CA MET A 1 21.42 -1.12 6.03
C MET A 1 20.07 -0.73 5.41
N LYS A 2 19.95 -0.41 4.10
CA LYS A 2 18.64 -0.05 3.48
C LYS A 2 17.61 -1.19 3.53
N ARG A 3 17.98 -2.43 3.18
CA ARG A 3 17.07 -3.60 3.18
C ARG A 3 16.45 -3.91 4.55
N ALA A 4 17.20 -3.76 5.64
CA ALA A 4 16.69 -3.99 7.00
C ALA A 4 15.60 -2.96 7.41
N ARG A 5 15.73 -1.70 6.99
CA ARG A 5 14.71 -0.66 7.22
C ARG A 5 13.45 -0.88 6.38
N VAL A 6 13.60 -1.33 5.14
CA VAL A 6 12.46 -1.73 4.29
C VAL A 6 11.72 -2.89 4.92
N PHE A 7 12.44 -3.93 5.35
CA PHE A 7 11.83 -5.08 6.01
C PHE A 7 11.08 -4.71 7.29
N SER A 8 11.69 -3.88 8.15
CA SER A 8 11.03 -3.37 9.37
C SER A 8 9.79 -2.54 9.05
N THR A 9 9.83 -1.71 8.01
CA THR A 9 8.69 -0.87 7.60
C THR A 9 7.56 -1.73 7.02
N SER A 10 7.88 -2.71 6.17
CA SER A 10 6.90 -3.69 5.68
C SER A 10 6.26 -4.44 6.84
N LEU A 11 7.05 -4.81 7.87
CA LEU A 11 6.53 -5.45 9.07
C LEU A 11 5.54 -4.54 9.82
N THR A 12 5.83 -3.24 9.93
CA THR A 12 4.89 -2.30 10.57
C THR A 12 3.61 -2.10 9.75
N LEU A 13 3.70 -2.06 8.42
CA LEU A 13 2.54 -1.97 7.54
C LEU A 13 1.67 -3.22 7.67
N LEU A 14 2.27 -4.39 7.59
CA LEU A 14 1.58 -5.68 7.75
C LEU A 14 1.02 -5.86 9.16
N GLY A 15 1.76 -5.47 10.19
CA GLY A 15 1.30 -5.51 11.58
C GLY A 15 0.11 -4.60 11.82
N THR A 16 0.12 -3.39 11.25
CA THR A 16 -1.03 -2.47 11.36
C THR A 16 -2.23 -3.02 10.61
N ALA A 17 -2.01 -3.53 9.38
CA ALA A 17 -3.06 -4.15 8.60
C ALA A 17 -3.69 -5.34 9.33
N ALA A 18 -2.87 -6.22 9.91
CA ALA A 18 -3.28 -7.39 10.66
C ALA A 18 -3.99 -7.04 11.98
N ALA A 19 -3.64 -5.92 12.62
CA ALA A 19 -4.32 -5.46 13.83
C ALA A 19 -5.72 -4.89 13.53
N THR A 20 -5.89 -4.16 12.41
CA THR A 20 -7.17 -3.55 12.05
C THR A 20 -8.10 -4.50 11.28
N LEU A 21 -7.55 -5.57 10.68
CA LEU A 21 -8.29 -6.50 9.80
C LEU A 21 -9.41 -7.24 10.52
N PRO A 22 -9.16 -7.83 11.71
CA PRO A 22 -10.18 -8.52 12.47
C PRO A 22 -11.37 -7.62 12.81
N LEU A 23 -11.13 -6.35 13.17
CA LEU A 23 -12.20 -5.40 13.48
C LEU A 23 -13.07 -5.11 12.26
N CYS A 24 -12.46 -4.79 11.11
CA CYS A 24 -13.19 -4.49 9.89
C CYS A 24 -13.95 -5.71 9.35
N VAL A 25 -13.35 -6.90 9.42
CA VAL A 25 -13.97 -8.15 8.97
C VAL A 25 -15.10 -8.58 9.90
N LEU A 26 -14.93 -8.45 11.23
CA LEU A 26 -16.01 -8.74 12.19
C LEU A 26 -17.17 -7.77 12.04
N ALA A 27 -16.90 -6.47 11.87
CA ALA A 27 -17.94 -5.48 11.61
C ALA A 27 -18.70 -5.79 10.31
N ALA A 28 -17.98 -6.11 9.22
CA ALA A 28 -18.61 -6.49 7.95
C ALA A 28 -19.42 -7.80 8.06
N HIS A 29 -18.90 -8.79 8.80
CA HIS A 29 -19.58 -10.05 9.05
C HIS A 29 -20.88 -9.85 9.85
N ALA A 30 -20.83 -9.02 10.89
CA ALA A 30 -21.97 -8.73 11.75
C ALA A 30 -23.09 -7.98 11.02
N VAL A 31 -22.75 -7.09 10.08
CA VAL A 31 -23.71 -6.24 9.38
C VAL A 31 -24.28 -6.90 8.12
N ALA A 32 -23.45 -7.63 7.35
CA ALA A 32 -23.81 -8.03 5.98
C ALA A 32 -23.36 -9.46 5.63
N GLY A 33 -23.02 -10.28 6.63
CA GLY A 33 -22.78 -11.70 6.46
C GLY A 33 -21.39 -12.09 5.93
N ARG A 34 -21.20 -13.40 5.72
CA ARG A 34 -19.88 -14.02 5.47
C ARG A 34 -19.27 -13.64 4.12
N GLU A 35 -20.09 -13.46 3.09
CA GLU A 35 -19.63 -13.11 1.75
C GLU A 35 -19.07 -11.67 1.70
N THR A 36 -19.71 -10.74 2.41
CA THR A 36 -19.23 -9.37 2.56
C THR A 36 -17.89 -9.34 3.29
N ALA A 37 -17.76 -10.12 4.37
CA ALA A 37 -16.52 -10.23 5.14
C ALA A 37 -15.34 -10.75 4.29
N LEU A 38 -15.57 -11.77 3.46
CA LEU A 38 -14.57 -12.29 2.52
C LEU A 38 -14.19 -11.27 1.46
N SER A 39 -15.15 -10.51 0.94
CA SER A 39 -14.90 -9.45 -0.04
C SER A 39 -13.99 -8.36 0.53
N VAL A 40 -14.29 -7.91 1.75
CA VAL A 40 -13.46 -6.93 2.49
C VAL A 40 -12.06 -7.48 2.73
N LEU A 41 -11.94 -8.74 3.14
CA LEU A 41 -10.65 -9.40 3.38
C LEU A 41 -9.80 -9.46 2.11
N LEU A 42 -10.39 -9.85 0.96
CA LEU A 42 -9.69 -9.90 -0.31
C LEU A 42 -9.24 -8.50 -0.76
N GLY A 43 -10.10 -7.49 -0.61
CA GLY A 43 -9.75 -6.10 -0.90
C GLY A 43 -8.60 -5.61 -0.04
N ALA A 44 -8.67 -5.83 1.28
CA ALA A 44 -7.62 -5.47 2.23
C ALA A 44 -6.29 -6.19 1.93
N GLY A 45 -6.34 -7.48 1.59
CA GLY A 45 -5.18 -8.27 1.21
C GLY A 45 -4.49 -7.73 -0.05
N LEU A 46 -5.28 -7.38 -1.07
CA LEU A 46 -4.74 -6.78 -2.31
C LEU A 46 -4.09 -5.42 -2.05
N ALA A 47 -4.69 -4.58 -1.21
CA ALA A 47 -4.13 -3.30 -0.80
C ALA A 47 -2.79 -3.47 -0.04
N ALA A 48 -2.70 -4.46 0.85
CA ALA A 48 -1.46 -4.78 1.56
C ALA A 48 -0.33 -5.22 0.60
N PHE A 49 -0.65 -6.06 -0.38
CA PHE A 49 0.29 -6.48 -1.41
C PHE A 49 0.83 -5.27 -2.21
N LEU A 50 -0.07 -4.37 -2.63
CA LEU A 50 0.30 -3.16 -3.36
C LEU A 50 1.19 -2.22 -2.56
N ALA A 51 0.94 -2.07 -1.25
CA ALA A 51 1.77 -1.24 -0.38
C ALA A 51 3.20 -1.78 -0.27
N VAL A 52 3.38 -3.10 -0.12
CA VAL A 52 4.71 -3.74 -0.06
C VAL A 52 5.44 -3.63 -1.40
N ALA A 53 4.74 -3.90 -2.51
CA ALA A 53 5.29 -3.77 -3.85
C ALA A 53 5.76 -2.33 -4.12
N SER A 54 4.95 -1.34 -3.74
CA SER A 54 5.28 0.07 -3.89
C SER A 54 6.47 0.50 -3.05
N LEU A 55 6.55 0.10 -1.78
CA LEU A 55 7.68 0.42 -0.91
C LEU A 55 8.99 -0.14 -1.48
N THR A 56 8.93 -1.36 -2.02
CA THR A 56 10.07 -2.01 -2.69
C THR A 56 10.48 -1.23 -3.94
N LEU A 57 9.51 -0.81 -4.75
CA LEU A 57 9.76 -0.06 -5.97
C LEU A 57 10.33 1.34 -5.67
N ALA A 58 9.79 2.04 -4.69
CA ALA A 58 10.24 3.37 -4.25
C ALA A 58 11.67 3.34 -3.69
N THR A 59 12.00 2.32 -2.91
CA THR A 59 13.36 2.17 -2.34
C THR A 59 14.40 1.81 -3.39
N TRP A 60 14.00 1.10 -4.45
CA TRP A 60 14.86 0.80 -5.60
C TRP A 60 15.04 2.01 -6.52
N SER A 61 13.96 2.77 -6.79
CA SER A 61 13.99 3.92 -7.70
C SER A 61 14.72 5.14 -7.14
N HIS A 62 14.80 5.27 -5.81
CA HIS A 62 15.46 6.39 -5.15
C HIS A 62 16.91 6.61 -5.58
N ASP A 63 17.66 5.55 -5.91
CA ASP A 63 19.07 5.65 -6.31
C ASP A 63 19.25 5.79 -7.83
N LYS A 64 18.17 5.96 -8.60
CA LYS A 64 18.18 6.09 -10.06
C LYS A 64 18.11 7.55 -10.51
N SER A 65 18.48 7.79 -11.77
CA SER A 65 18.42 9.12 -12.37
C SER A 65 16.98 9.65 -12.45
N HIS A 66 16.83 10.98 -12.45
CA HIS A 66 15.53 11.66 -12.46
C HIS A 66 14.53 11.16 -13.55
N PRO A 67 14.94 10.92 -14.82
CA PRO A 67 14.01 10.38 -15.82
C PRO A 67 13.57 8.94 -15.52
N VAL A 68 14.45 8.11 -14.95
CA VAL A 68 14.11 6.74 -14.54
C VAL A 68 13.16 6.78 -13.35
N PHE A 69 13.37 7.68 -12.40
CA PHE A 69 12.45 7.87 -11.28
C PHE A 69 11.03 8.23 -11.73
N LEU A 70 10.88 9.19 -12.66
CA LEU A 70 9.58 9.57 -13.21
C LEU A 70 8.91 8.42 -13.98
N SER A 71 9.68 7.69 -14.79
CA SER A 71 9.15 6.52 -15.50
C SER A 71 8.66 5.43 -14.55
N VAL A 72 9.38 5.19 -13.45
CA VAL A 72 8.99 4.22 -12.42
C VAL A 72 7.77 4.70 -11.64
N LEU A 73 7.66 6.01 -11.38
CA LEU A 73 6.50 6.60 -10.72
C LEU A 73 5.23 6.43 -11.57
N VAL A 74 5.30 6.79 -12.86
CA VAL A 74 4.20 6.61 -13.82
C VAL A 74 3.86 5.13 -13.98
N GLY A 75 4.88 4.27 -14.15
CA GLY A 75 4.71 2.83 -14.25
C GLY A 75 4.08 2.22 -12.99
N GLY A 76 4.45 2.70 -11.81
CA GLY A 76 3.84 2.29 -10.53
C GLY A 76 2.36 2.68 -10.45
N PHE A 77 1.99 3.88 -10.93
CA PHE A 77 0.60 4.33 -10.96
C PHE A 77 -0.24 3.52 -11.94
N LEU A 78 0.26 3.32 -13.17
CA LEU A 78 -0.41 2.49 -14.18
C LEU A 78 -0.51 1.04 -13.73
N GLY A 79 0.54 0.50 -13.10
CA GLY A 79 0.54 -0.85 -12.53
C GLY A 79 -0.53 -1.02 -11.46
N ARG A 80 -0.69 -0.05 -10.55
CA ARG A 80 -1.77 -0.06 -9.55
C ARG A 80 -3.15 -0.03 -10.21
N LEU A 81 -3.35 0.81 -11.22
CA LEU A 81 -4.62 0.89 -11.94
C LEU A 81 -4.96 -0.44 -12.63
N ALA A 82 -3.97 -1.06 -13.28
CA ALA A 82 -4.12 -2.37 -13.89
C ALA A 82 -4.45 -3.44 -12.85
N ILE A 83 -3.77 -3.44 -11.69
CA ILE A 83 -4.03 -4.40 -10.61
C ILE A 83 -5.43 -4.20 -10.00
N PHE A 84 -5.87 -2.96 -9.78
CA PHE A 84 -7.23 -2.69 -9.31
C PHE A 84 -8.29 -3.14 -10.31
N GLY A 85 -8.13 -2.78 -11.59
CA GLY A 85 -9.03 -3.21 -12.65
C GLY A 85 -9.10 -4.73 -12.77
N SER A 86 -7.94 -5.39 -12.74
CA SER A 86 -7.85 -6.85 -12.80
C SER A 86 -8.45 -7.52 -11.56
N GLY A 87 -8.22 -6.96 -10.37
CA GLY A 87 -8.81 -7.46 -9.13
C GLY A 87 -10.33 -7.41 -9.15
N ILE A 88 -10.91 -6.29 -9.62
CA ILE A 88 -12.36 -6.16 -9.78
C ILE A 88 -12.88 -7.13 -10.86
N ALA A 89 -12.22 -7.20 -12.02
CA ALA A 89 -12.62 -8.07 -13.11
C ALA A 89 -12.56 -9.56 -12.73
N LEU A 90 -11.54 -9.97 -11.99
CA LEU A 90 -11.40 -11.33 -11.46
C LEU A 90 -12.47 -11.61 -10.40
N LEU A 91 -12.74 -10.67 -9.50
CA LEU A 91 -13.79 -10.82 -8.50
C LEU A 91 -15.15 -11.04 -9.19
N ILE A 92 -15.50 -10.23 -10.18
CA ILE A 92 -16.76 -10.35 -10.93
C ILE A 92 -16.82 -11.65 -11.73
N SER A 93 -15.71 -12.03 -12.38
CA SER A 93 -15.68 -13.20 -13.27
C SER A 93 -15.64 -14.53 -12.53
N LEU A 94 -15.02 -14.58 -11.34
CA LEU A 94 -14.76 -15.82 -10.61
C LEU A 94 -15.64 -16.00 -9.37
N THR A 95 -16.25 -14.92 -8.86
CA THR A 95 -17.01 -14.96 -7.59
C THR A 95 -18.29 -14.14 -7.66
N HIS A 96 -19.38 -14.62 -7.04
CA HIS A 96 -20.62 -13.86 -6.84
C HIS A 96 -20.53 -12.90 -5.63
N LEU A 97 -19.32 -12.49 -5.27
CA LEU A 97 -19.06 -11.69 -4.09
C LEU A 97 -19.49 -10.22 -4.28
N PRO A 98 -19.94 -9.54 -3.22
CA PRO A 98 -20.34 -8.13 -3.30
C PRO A 98 -19.15 -7.23 -3.63
N VAL A 99 -19.11 -6.77 -4.89
CA VAL A 99 -18.05 -5.89 -5.43
C VAL A 99 -17.89 -4.62 -4.60
N ALA A 100 -19.00 -4.03 -4.14
CA ALA A 100 -18.98 -2.82 -3.31
C ALA A 100 -18.19 -3.03 -2.01
N ALA A 101 -18.34 -4.19 -1.37
CA ALA A 101 -17.63 -4.53 -0.14
C ALA A 101 -16.13 -4.76 -0.38
N PHE A 102 -15.78 -5.39 -1.51
CA PHE A 102 -14.40 -5.52 -1.95
C PHE A 102 -13.74 -4.15 -2.18
N VAL A 103 -14.40 -3.27 -2.95
CA VAL A 103 -13.89 -1.92 -3.22
C VAL A 103 -13.77 -1.10 -1.95
N ALA A 104 -14.74 -1.19 -1.02
CA ALA A 104 -14.67 -0.51 0.27
C ALA A 104 -13.48 -0.98 1.11
N GLY A 105 -13.28 -2.30 1.24
CA GLY A 105 -12.15 -2.88 1.97
C GLY A 105 -10.81 -2.51 1.33
N LEU A 106 -10.72 -2.64 0.01
CA LEU A 106 -9.57 -2.24 -0.80
C LEU A 106 -9.22 -0.78 -0.56
N PHE A 107 -10.18 0.13 -0.71
CA PHE A 107 -9.94 1.57 -0.63
C PHE A 107 -9.59 2.01 0.79
N ALA A 108 -10.31 1.53 1.81
CA ALA A 108 -10.02 1.85 3.20
C ALA A 108 -8.59 1.45 3.60
N TYR A 109 -8.17 0.23 3.25
CA TYR A 109 -6.82 -0.25 3.52
C TYR A 109 -5.77 0.44 2.67
N TYR A 110 -6.07 0.67 1.39
CA TYR A 110 -5.17 1.36 0.49
C TYR A 110 -4.83 2.75 1.02
N VAL A 111 -5.82 3.55 1.42
CA VAL A 111 -5.60 4.89 1.99
C VAL A 111 -4.78 4.82 3.27
N LEU A 112 -5.14 3.92 4.19
CA LEU A 112 -4.40 3.74 5.45
C LEU A 112 -2.92 3.41 5.20
N LEU A 113 -2.66 2.42 4.36
CA LEU A 113 -1.31 1.97 4.04
C LEU A 113 -0.54 3.00 3.22
N GLN A 114 -1.22 3.75 2.35
CA GLN A 114 -0.60 4.83 1.57
C GLN A 114 -0.08 5.94 2.48
N VAL A 115 -0.86 6.33 3.50
CA VAL A 115 -0.44 7.32 4.50
C VAL A 115 0.79 6.83 5.26
N LEU A 116 0.77 5.57 5.71
CA LEU A 116 1.91 4.98 6.42
C LEU A 116 3.15 4.85 5.53
N GLU A 117 2.97 4.48 4.26
CA GLU A 117 4.03 4.41 3.25
C GLU A 117 4.69 5.79 3.08
N ILE A 118 3.91 6.84 2.86
CA ILE A 118 4.43 8.21 2.69
C ILE A 118 5.22 8.64 3.94
N ARG A 119 4.69 8.41 5.15
CA ARG A 119 5.38 8.74 6.40
C ARG A 119 6.68 7.95 6.55
N ALA A 120 6.70 6.68 6.17
CA ALA A 120 7.90 5.86 6.22
C ALA A 120 8.96 6.33 5.21
N LEU A 121 8.56 6.65 3.98
CA LEU A 121 9.46 7.20 2.96
C LEU A 121 10.04 8.55 3.41
N GLN A 122 9.22 9.44 3.97
CA GLN A 122 9.68 10.70 4.56
C GLN A 122 10.69 10.47 5.69
N LYS A 123 10.47 9.49 6.58
CA LYS A 123 11.43 9.15 7.64
C LYS A 123 12.74 8.56 7.09
N MET A 124 12.66 7.80 5.99
CA MET A 124 13.84 7.17 5.38
C MET A 124 14.70 8.14 4.56
N PHE A 125 14.07 9.14 3.91
CA PHE A 125 14.75 10.03 2.97
C PHE A 125 14.85 11.49 3.45
N GLY A 126 14.00 11.93 4.37
CA GLY A 126 13.94 13.31 4.88
C GLY A 126 15.10 13.70 5.82
N SER A 127 15.85 12.75 6.37
CA SER A 127 17.00 13.05 7.24
C SER A 127 18.26 13.58 6.51
N ARG A 128 18.21 13.82 5.19
CA ARG A 128 19.37 14.28 4.39
C ARG A 128 19.46 15.78 4.14
N SER A 129 18.50 16.61 4.57
CA SER A 129 18.42 18.01 4.10
C SER A 129 18.84 19.10 5.10
N VAL A 130 19.54 18.77 6.19
CA VAL A 130 20.16 19.81 7.05
C VAL A 130 21.62 19.46 7.31
N GLY A 131 22.44 19.55 6.27
CA GLY A 131 23.88 19.80 6.43
C GLY A 131 24.05 21.29 6.72
N PRO A 132 24.80 21.69 7.76
CA PRO A 132 24.92 23.09 8.13
C PRO A 132 25.46 23.86 6.94
N THR A 133 24.71 24.87 6.50
CA THR A 133 25.21 25.96 5.68
C THR A 133 26.49 26.46 6.36
N GLN A 134 27.66 26.11 5.81
CA GLN A 134 28.89 26.81 6.14
C GLN A 134 28.66 28.27 5.72
N ARG A 135 28.28 29.08 6.71
CA ARG A 135 28.52 30.51 6.71
C ARG A 135 29.98 30.71 7.09
N GLY A 136 30.70 31.48 6.29
CA GLY A 136 32.07 31.92 6.54
C GLY A 136 32.97 31.48 5.39
N VAL A 137 33.70 32.36 4.70
CA VAL A 137 34.00 33.79 4.86
C VAL A 137 34.27 34.32 3.45
#